data_AF-A0A957DM43-F1
#
_entry.id   AF-A0A957DM43-F1
#
_cell.length_a   1.000
_cell.length_b   1.000
_cell.length_c   1.000
_cell.angle_alpha   90.00
_cell.angle_beta   90.00
_cell.angle_gamma   90.00
#
_symmetry.space_group_name_H-M   'P 1'
#
loop_
_entity.id
_entity.type
_entity.pdbx_description
1 polymer ?
#
loop_
_entity_poly.entity_id
_entity_poly.type
_entity_poly.pdbx_seq_one_letter_code
_entity_poly.pdbx_strand_id
1 'polypeptide(L)'
;MKPALRLPLLLLAILALLVAMWAGLLRIGWTLPTWQPRLAQSHGPLMIGGFLGTLIALERVVSLNRRAAYIIPGVAAAGALALMVGIIGWGSWLITLGSLGLAALFLVMLRQHPALHTGVMAGAAWLWFVGNVIWLLGRPIHQAVLWWASFLILT
;
A
#
# COMPACT_ATOMS: atom_id res chain seq x y z
N MET A 1 -17.07 6.11 15.76
CA MET A 1 -15.64 6.37 16.10
C MET A 1 -15.18 7.63 15.39
N LYS A 2 -14.39 8.50 16.05
CA LYS A 2 -14.17 9.89 15.63
C LYS A 2 -13.63 9.99 14.19
N PRO A 3 -14.28 10.76 13.28
CA PRO A 3 -13.84 10.97 11.90
C PRO A 3 -12.41 11.53 11.76
N ALA A 4 -11.86 12.08 12.86
CA ALA A 4 -10.56 12.74 12.91
C ALA A 4 -9.35 11.88 12.50
N LEU A 5 -9.36 10.56 12.72
CA LEU A 5 -8.24 9.67 12.33
C LEU A 5 -8.36 9.17 10.88
N ARG A 6 -9.56 9.14 10.33
CA ARG A 6 -9.84 8.63 8.98
C ARG A 6 -9.46 9.65 7.92
N LEU A 7 -9.86 10.90 8.15
CA LEU A 7 -9.63 12.00 7.22
C LEU A 7 -8.14 12.18 6.83
N PRO A 8 -7.17 12.25 7.76
CA PRO A 8 -5.77 12.45 7.39
C PRO A 8 -5.19 11.27 6.60
N LEU A 9 -5.56 10.03 6.96
CA LEU A 9 -5.11 8.84 6.23
C LEU A 9 -5.69 8.79 4.81
N LEU A 10 -6.96 9.16 4.65
CA LEU A 10 -7.61 9.23 3.35
C LEU A 10 -7.00 10.34 2.48
N LEU A 11 -6.74 11.53 3.05
CA LEU A 11 -6.03 12.59 2.36
C LEU A 11 -4.64 12.14 1.92
N LEU A 12 -3.92 11.42 2.78
CA LEU A 12 -2.60 10.91 2.46
C LEU A 12 -2.63 9.84 1.35
N ALA A 13 -3.65 8.98 1.34
CA ALA A 13 -3.88 8.03 0.26
C ALA A 13 -4.17 8.76 -1.08
N ILE A 14 -4.99 9.83 -1.06
CA ILE A 14 -5.26 10.66 -2.25
C ILE A 14 -3.97 11.34 -2.73
N LEU A 15 -3.15 11.88 -1.82
CA LEU A 15 -1.86 12.44 -2.20
C LEU A 15 -0.95 11.38 -2.83
N ALA A 16 -0.93 10.15 -2.29
CA ALA A 16 -0.20 9.03 -2.89
C ALA A 16 -0.70 8.71 -4.29
N LEU A 17 -2.00 8.72 -4.53
CA LEU A 17 -2.59 8.55 -5.85
C LEU A 17 -2.12 9.65 -6.83
N LEU A 18 -2.22 10.91 -6.44
CA LEU A 18 -1.83 12.04 -7.30
C LEU A 18 -0.35 11.98 -7.67
N VAL A 19 0.53 11.70 -6.69
CA VAL A 19 1.96 11.55 -6.96
C VAL A 19 2.25 10.29 -7.79
N ALA A 20 1.55 9.18 -7.56
CA ALA A 20 1.68 7.99 -8.37
C ALA A 20 1.26 8.23 -9.83
N MET A 21 0.18 8.98 -10.06
CA MET A 21 -0.26 9.39 -11.40
C MET A 21 0.79 10.27 -12.08
N TRP A 22 1.36 11.24 -11.36
CA TRP A 22 2.46 12.07 -11.86
C TRP A 22 3.68 11.22 -12.26
N ALA A 23 4.07 10.28 -11.39
CA ALA A 23 5.13 9.31 -11.67
C ALA A 23 4.80 8.42 -12.88
N GLY A 24 3.52 8.09 -13.09
CA GLY A 24 3.05 7.36 -14.26
C GLY A 24 3.19 8.15 -15.55
N LEU A 25 2.84 9.43 -15.55
CA LEU A 25 3.04 10.33 -16.68
C LEU A 25 4.51 10.47 -17.06
N LEU A 26 5.40 10.59 -16.07
CA LEU A 26 6.85 10.57 -16.29
C LEU A 26 7.31 9.24 -16.93
N ARG A 27 6.73 8.11 -16.51
CA ARG A 27 7.09 6.78 -17.01
C ARG A 27 6.69 6.55 -18.47
N ILE A 28 5.62 7.17 -18.95
CA ILE A 28 5.20 7.10 -20.36
C ILE A 28 5.91 8.12 -21.26
N GLY A 29 6.92 8.84 -20.72
CA GLY A 29 7.78 9.75 -21.48
C GLY A 29 7.34 11.21 -21.48
N TRP A 30 6.32 11.58 -20.70
CA TRP A 30 5.94 12.99 -20.56
C TRP A 30 7.03 13.77 -19.81
N THR A 31 7.41 14.93 -20.33
CA THR A 31 8.39 15.82 -19.71
C THR A 31 7.75 16.67 -18.62
N LEU A 32 7.65 16.13 -17.41
CA LEU A 32 7.17 16.85 -16.23
C LEU A 32 8.33 17.20 -15.28
N PRO A 33 8.18 18.26 -14.45
CA PRO A 33 9.11 18.52 -13.35
C PRO A 33 9.28 17.29 -12.45
N THR A 34 10.54 16.99 -12.10
CA THR A 34 10.90 15.97 -11.12
C THR A 34 11.56 16.64 -9.92
N TRP A 35 11.13 16.27 -8.71
CA TRP A 35 11.73 16.76 -7.45
C TRP A 35 12.62 15.72 -6.77
N GLN A 36 12.62 14.48 -7.28
CA GLN A 36 13.54 13.43 -6.85
C GLN A 36 13.84 12.47 -8.02
N PRO A 37 15.07 11.94 -8.14
CA PRO A 37 15.51 11.22 -9.35
C PRO A 37 14.75 9.91 -9.63
N ARG A 38 14.17 9.31 -8.60
CA ARG A 38 13.51 7.99 -8.67
C ARG A 38 12.00 8.07 -8.67
N LEU A 39 11.44 9.26 -8.93
CA LEU A 39 10.00 9.50 -8.90
C LEU A 39 9.25 8.58 -9.87
N ALA A 40 9.68 8.50 -11.13
CA ALA A 40 9.06 7.65 -12.15
C ALA A 40 9.11 6.15 -11.78
N GLN A 41 10.22 5.70 -11.17
CA GLN A 41 10.37 4.32 -10.68
C GLN A 41 9.47 4.02 -9.47
N SER A 42 9.08 5.06 -8.73
CA SER A 42 8.23 4.95 -7.54
C SER A 42 6.73 4.83 -7.87
N HIS A 43 6.33 4.91 -9.14
CA HIS A 43 4.93 4.79 -9.57
C HIS A 43 4.22 3.56 -8.98
N GLY A 44 4.78 2.35 -9.19
CA GLY A 44 4.19 1.11 -8.72
C GLY A 44 4.05 1.05 -7.19
N PRO A 45 5.15 1.25 -6.44
CA PRO A 45 5.11 1.31 -4.98
C PRO A 45 4.14 2.36 -4.42
N LEU A 46 4.07 3.56 -5.02
CA LEU A 46 3.13 4.60 -4.58
C LEU A 46 1.68 4.25 -4.91
N MET A 47 1.40 3.72 -6.10
CA MET A 47 0.04 3.35 -6.51
C MET A 47 -0.51 2.21 -5.65
N ILE A 48 0.28 1.15 -5.48
CA ILE A 48 -0.18 -0.10 -4.87
C ILE A 48 0.05 -0.07 -3.36
N GLY A 49 1.25 0.30 -2.93
CA GLY A 49 1.59 0.36 -1.51
C GLY A 49 1.05 1.61 -0.83
N GLY A 50 1.27 2.78 -1.45
CA GLY A 50 0.93 4.07 -0.86
C GLY A 50 -0.56 4.43 -0.92
N PHE A 51 -1.21 4.24 -2.06
CA PHE A 51 -2.63 4.53 -2.24
C PHE A 51 -3.51 3.32 -1.90
N LEU A 52 -3.50 2.27 -2.72
CA LEU A 52 -4.44 1.15 -2.60
C LEU A 52 -4.27 0.39 -1.28
N GLY A 53 -3.03 0.08 -0.89
CA GLY A 53 -2.72 -0.57 0.38
C GLY A 53 -3.20 0.22 1.59
N THR A 54 -2.99 1.54 1.60
CA THR A 54 -3.48 2.43 2.66
C THR A 54 -5.01 2.48 2.67
N LEU A 55 -5.65 2.64 1.52
CA LEU A 55 -7.10 2.77 1.40
C LEU A 55 -7.81 1.49 1.84
N ILE A 56 -7.39 0.33 1.31
CA ILE A 56 -7.95 -0.98 1.65
C ILE A 56 -7.77 -1.24 3.15
N ALA A 57 -6.57 -1.00 3.70
CA ALA A 57 -6.34 -1.16 5.13
C ALA A 57 -7.22 -0.23 5.97
N LEU A 58 -7.41 1.02 5.54
CA LEU A 58 -8.27 1.99 6.22
C LEU A 58 -9.73 1.50 6.23
N GLU A 59 -10.28 1.07 5.10
CA GLU A 59 -11.64 0.55 4.99
C GLU A 59 -11.88 -0.65 5.92
N ARG A 60 -10.94 -1.59 5.98
CA ARG A 60 -11.04 -2.79 6.82
C ARG A 60 -10.90 -2.48 8.30
N VAL A 61 -10.04 -1.54 8.66
CA VAL A 61 -9.90 -1.10 10.06
C VAL A 61 -11.14 -0.29 10.50
N VAL A 62 -11.74 0.46 9.59
CA VAL A 62 -12.99 1.18 9.82
C VAL A 62 -14.13 0.20 10.11
N SER A 63 -14.26 -0.89 9.35
CA SER A 63 -15.30 -1.91 9.58
C SER A 63 -15.08 -2.69 10.87
N LEU A 64 -13.83 -3.01 11.22
CA LEU A 64 -13.50 -3.71 12.47
C LEU A 64 -13.67 -2.85 13.73
N ASN A 65 -13.80 -1.53 13.60
CA ASN A 65 -14.02 -0.60 14.70
C ASN A 65 -12.98 -0.74 15.85
N ARG A 66 -11.72 -1.08 15.53
CA ARG A 66 -10.61 -1.22 16.49
C ARG A 66 -9.58 -0.12 16.30
N ARG A 67 -9.43 0.77 17.30
CA ARG A 67 -8.52 1.93 17.22
C ARG A 67 -7.06 1.55 17.00
N ALA A 68 -6.58 0.50 17.68
CA ALA A 68 -5.19 0.06 17.55
C ALA A 68 -4.84 -0.39 16.13
N ALA A 69 -5.81 -0.88 15.35
CA ALA A 69 -5.57 -1.37 14.00
C ALA A 69 -5.30 -0.24 12.99
N TYR A 70 -5.57 1.03 13.32
CA TYR A 70 -5.24 2.19 12.47
C TYR A 70 -3.72 2.37 12.29
N ILE A 71 -2.90 1.71 13.11
CA ILE A 71 -1.45 1.66 12.88
C ILE A 71 -1.10 1.03 11.53
N ILE A 72 -1.91 0.09 11.03
CA ILE A 72 -1.68 -0.61 9.76
C ILE A 72 -1.72 0.37 8.56
N PRO A 73 -2.84 1.07 8.29
CA PRO A 73 -2.85 2.08 7.23
C PRO A 73 -1.91 3.25 7.54
N GLY A 74 -1.70 3.60 8.81
CA GLY A 74 -0.77 4.66 9.19
C GLY A 74 0.68 4.36 8.79
N VAL A 75 1.14 3.13 8.99
CA VAL A 75 2.48 2.68 8.58
C VAL A 75 2.63 2.64 7.06
N ALA A 76 1.61 2.14 6.34
CA ALA A 76 1.61 2.17 4.87
C ALA A 76 1.68 3.61 4.32
N ALA A 77 0.88 4.50 4.89
CA ALA A 77 0.82 5.90 4.49
C ALA A 77 2.12 6.66 4.82
N ALA A 78 2.74 6.38 5.98
CA ALA A 78 4.06 6.90 6.31
C ALA A 78 5.14 6.42 5.32
N GLY A 79 5.06 5.17 4.87
CA GLY A 79 5.90 4.65 3.80
C GLY A 79 5.69 5.41 2.47
N ALA A 80 4.44 5.75 2.14
CA ALA A 80 4.12 6.56 0.97
C ALA A 80 4.79 7.95 1.05
N LEU A 81 4.72 8.63 2.20
CA LEU A 81 5.41 9.90 2.42
C LEU A 81 6.92 9.79 2.20
N ALA A 82 7.54 8.73 2.75
CA ALA A 82 8.96 8.49 2.56
C ALA A 82 9.31 8.34 1.08
N LEU A 83 8.48 7.64 0.29
CA LEU A 83 8.65 7.51 -1.15
C LEU A 83 8.47 8.83 -1.90
N MET A 84 7.51 9.68 -1.51
CA MET A 84 7.28 10.98 -2.17
C MET A 84 8.50 11.90 -2.10
N VAL A 85 9.23 11.85 -0.98
CA VAL A 85 10.44 12.66 -0.72
C VAL A 85 11.73 11.93 -1.15
N GLY A 86 11.62 10.70 -1.67
CA GLY A 86 12.74 9.94 -2.25
C GLY A 86 13.54 9.07 -1.28
N ILE A 87 13.04 8.86 -0.07
CA ILE A 87 13.63 7.99 0.95
C ILE A 87 13.16 6.54 0.74
N ILE A 88 13.66 5.90 -0.34
CA ILE A 88 13.17 4.59 -0.79
C ILE A 88 13.33 3.50 0.28
N GLY A 89 14.48 3.42 0.95
CA GLY A 89 14.74 2.34 1.91
C GLY A 89 13.71 2.29 3.05
N TRP A 90 13.43 3.43 3.68
CA TRP A 90 12.39 3.52 4.70
C TRP A 90 10.98 3.31 4.11
N GLY A 91 10.71 3.85 2.93
CA GLY A 91 9.45 3.65 2.23
C GLY A 91 9.13 2.19 1.98
N SER A 92 10.10 1.42 1.49
CA SER A 92 9.94 -0.01 1.23
C SER A 92 9.73 -0.81 2.51
N TRP A 93 10.50 -0.52 3.58
CA TRP A 93 10.34 -1.18 4.87
C TRP A 93 8.95 -0.93 5.47
N LEU A 94 8.52 0.33 5.50
CA LEU A 94 7.23 0.71 6.07
C LEU A 94 6.06 0.12 5.27
N ILE A 95 6.07 0.16 3.94
CA ILE A 95 5.02 -0.45 3.11
C ILE A 95 4.98 -1.97 3.31
N THR A 96 6.14 -2.61 3.43
CA THR A 96 6.23 -4.06 3.70
C THR A 96 5.61 -4.39 5.07
N LEU A 97 5.94 -3.62 6.11
CA LEU A 97 5.33 -3.77 7.44
C LEU A 97 3.81 -3.51 7.42
N GLY A 98 3.36 -2.50 6.67
CA GLY A 98 1.93 -2.22 6.48
C GLY A 98 1.21 -3.39 5.81
N SER A 99 1.82 -4.01 4.80
CA SER A 99 1.26 -5.19 4.13
C SER A 99 1.22 -6.43 5.00
N LEU A 100 2.23 -6.65 5.83
CA LEU A 100 2.22 -7.71 6.85
C LEU A 100 1.08 -7.48 7.86
N GLY A 101 0.91 -6.23 8.30
CA GLY A 101 -0.18 -5.84 9.20
C GLY A 101 -1.55 -6.11 8.60
N LEU A 102 -1.76 -5.78 7.31
CA LEU A 102 -3.01 -6.05 6.61
C LEU A 102 -3.26 -7.56 6.43
N ALA A 103 -2.22 -8.33 6.08
CA ALA A 103 -2.32 -9.78 5.96
C ALA A 103 -2.68 -10.43 7.31
N ALA A 104 -2.05 -9.99 8.40
CA ALA A 104 -2.39 -10.43 9.75
C ALA A 104 -3.82 -10.05 10.15
N LEU A 105 -4.28 -8.84 9.78
CA LEU A 105 -5.64 -8.38 10.02
C LEU A 105 -6.67 -9.30 9.35
N PHE A 106 -6.45 -9.64 8.08
CA PHE A 106 -7.32 -10.57 7.36
C PHE A 106 -7.29 -11.98 7.90
N LEU A 107 -6.13 -12.49 8.37
CA LEU A 107 -6.08 -13.78 9.06
C LEU A 107 -6.91 -13.78 10.35
N VAL A 108 -6.87 -12.69 11.11
CA VAL A 108 -7.70 -12.53 12.31
C VAL A 108 -9.18 -12.48 11.95
N MET A 109 -9.55 -11.77 10.88
CA MET A 109 -10.93 -11.73 10.36
C MET A 109 -11.40 -13.10 9.89
N LEU A 110 -10.56 -13.84 9.18
CA LEU A 110 -10.87 -15.18 8.67
C LEU A 110 -11.09 -16.18 9.80
N ARG A 111 -10.34 -16.07 10.90
CA ARG A 111 -10.54 -16.89 12.10
C ARG A 111 -11.83 -16.56 12.85
N GLN A 112 -12.27 -15.30 12.85
CA GLN A 112 -13.49 -14.89 13.54
C GLN A 112 -14.74 -15.20 12.70
N HIS A 113 -14.69 -14.94 11.40
CA HIS A 113 -15.79 -15.08 10.47
C HIS A 113 -15.30 -15.76 9.19
N PRO A 114 -15.23 -17.11 9.19
CA PRO A 114 -14.78 -17.86 8.03
C PRO A 114 -15.79 -17.71 6.89
N ALA A 115 -15.37 -17.03 5.84
CA ALA A 115 -16.14 -16.87 4.61
C ALA A 115 -15.19 -16.90 3.41
N LEU A 116 -15.67 -17.40 2.27
CA LEU A 116 -14.85 -17.55 1.06
C LEU A 116 -14.25 -16.20 0.62
N HIS A 117 -15.03 -15.13 0.63
CA HIS A 117 -14.55 -13.79 0.26
C HIS A 117 -13.42 -13.32 1.19
N THR A 118 -13.52 -13.56 2.50
CA THR A 118 -12.46 -13.22 3.47
C THR A 118 -11.20 -14.04 3.22
N GLY A 119 -11.34 -15.31 2.81
CA GLY A 119 -10.22 -16.17 2.46
C GLY A 119 -9.47 -15.66 1.23
N VAL A 120 -10.19 -15.29 0.17
CA VAL A 120 -9.60 -14.70 -1.05
C VAL A 120 -8.86 -13.40 -0.73
N MET A 121 -9.49 -12.52 0.05
CA MET A 121 -8.90 -11.24 0.48
C MET A 121 -7.66 -11.43 1.37
N ALA A 122 -7.65 -12.44 2.25
CA ALA A 122 -6.49 -12.79 3.05
C ALA A 122 -5.34 -13.28 2.16
N GLY A 123 -5.63 -14.13 1.18
CA GLY A 123 -4.68 -14.56 0.15
C GLY A 123 -4.10 -13.35 -0.59
N ALA A 124 -4.95 -12.46 -1.07
CA ALA A 124 -4.54 -11.23 -1.76
C ALA A 124 -3.57 -10.39 -0.93
N ALA A 125 -3.87 -10.16 0.36
CA ALA A 125 -2.99 -9.41 1.25
C ALA A 125 -1.62 -10.07 1.46
N TRP A 126 -1.57 -11.41 1.49
CA TRP A 126 -0.29 -12.13 1.49
C TRP A 126 0.48 -11.99 0.18
N LEU A 127 -0.19 -11.99 -0.96
CA LEU A 127 0.45 -11.71 -2.26
C LEU A 127 1.05 -10.31 -2.28
N TRP A 128 0.34 -9.31 -1.75
CA TRP A 128 0.88 -7.96 -1.61
C TRP A 128 2.14 -7.93 -0.74
N PHE A 129 2.14 -8.63 0.40
CA PHE A 129 3.31 -8.76 1.26
C PHE A 129 4.49 -9.42 0.54
N VAL A 130 4.28 -10.53 -0.17
CA VAL A 130 5.34 -11.19 -0.96
C VAL A 130 5.91 -10.25 -2.03
N GLY A 131 5.06 -9.52 -2.76
CA GLY A 131 5.50 -8.52 -3.72
C GLY A 131 6.36 -7.42 -3.09
N ASN A 132 5.97 -6.94 -1.89
CA ASN A 132 6.74 -5.94 -1.16
C ASN A 132 8.08 -6.47 -0.63
N VAL A 133 8.13 -7.73 -0.17
CA VAL A 133 9.39 -8.37 0.24
C VAL A 133 10.34 -8.51 -0.94
N ILE A 134 9.85 -8.95 -2.10
CA ILE A 134 10.65 -9.04 -3.34
C ILE A 134 11.23 -7.67 -3.70
N TRP A 135 10.41 -6.62 -3.65
CA TRP A 135 10.85 -5.26 -3.89
C TRP A 135 11.85 -4.75 -2.85
N LEU A 136 11.63 -5.03 -1.56
CA LEU A 136 12.51 -4.67 -0.45
C LEU A 136 13.90 -5.32 -0.58
N LEU A 137 13.97 -6.55 -1.11
CA LEU A 137 15.22 -7.25 -1.42
C LEU A 137 15.95 -6.69 -2.65
N GLY A 138 15.46 -5.61 -3.27
CA GLY A 138 16.08 -4.99 -4.43
C GLY A 138 15.95 -5.81 -5.71
N ARG A 139 15.05 -6.80 -5.75
CA ARG A 139 14.78 -7.58 -6.98
C ARG A 139 14.11 -6.69 -8.02
N PRO A 140 14.22 -7.05 -9.32
CA PRO A 140 13.61 -6.27 -10.39
C PRO A 140 12.10 -6.06 -10.20
N ILE A 141 11.62 -4.83 -10.43
CA ILE A 141 10.23 -4.42 -10.19
C ILE A 141 9.22 -5.32 -10.93
N HIS A 142 9.55 -5.81 -12.13
CA HIS A 142 8.64 -6.68 -12.90
C HIS A 142 8.29 -7.99 -12.16
N GLN A 143 9.16 -8.48 -11.27
CA GLN A 143 8.86 -9.65 -10.45
C GLN A 143 7.82 -9.31 -9.38
N ALA A 144 7.95 -8.15 -8.72
CA ALA A 144 6.99 -7.68 -7.72
C ALA A 144 5.63 -7.30 -8.33
N VAL A 145 5.63 -6.78 -9.56
CA VAL A 145 4.41 -6.35 -10.27
C VAL A 145 3.39 -7.47 -10.44
N LEU A 146 3.82 -8.71 -10.68
CA LEU A 146 2.88 -9.84 -10.79
C LEU A 146 2.13 -10.09 -9.50
N TRP A 147 2.83 -10.10 -8.37
CA TRP A 147 2.23 -10.26 -7.03
C TRP A 147 1.31 -9.09 -6.67
N TRP A 148 1.74 -7.88 -7.00
CA TRP A 148 0.94 -6.68 -6.79
C TRP A 148 -0.32 -6.65 -7.66
N ALA A 149 -0.24 -7.09 -8.91
CA ALA A 149 -1.41 -7.22 -9.78
C ALA A 149 -2.39 -8.27 -9.26
N SER A 150 -1.89 -9.43 -8.81
CA SER A 150 -2.74 -10.46 -8.20
C SER A 150 -3.44 -9.97 -6.92
N PHE A 151 -2.77 -9.15 -6.11
CA PHE A 151 -3.41 -8.49 -4.97
C PHE A 151 -4.63 -7.68 -5.44
N LEU A 152 -4.46 -6.81 -6.45
CA LEU A 152 -5.54 -5.96 -6.95
C LEU A 152 -6.68 -6.73 -7.62
N ILE A 153 -6.38 -7.83 -8.31
CA ILE A 153 -7.40 -8.65 -8.96
C ILE A 153 -8.29 -9.37 -7.93
N LEU A 154 -7.74 -9.70 -6.76
CA LEU A 154 -8.41 -10.51 -5.74
C LEU A 154 -9.08 -9.68 -4.62
N THR A 155 -8.92 -8.35 -4.62
CA THR A 155 -9.52 -7.43 -3.63
C THR A 155 -10.60 -6.57 -4.23
#